data_AF-A0A3D2FNI4-F1
#
_entry.id   AF-A0A3D2FNI4-F1
#
_cell.length_a   1.000
_cell.length_b   1.000
_cell.length_c   1.000
_cell.angle_alpha   90.00
_cell.angle_beta   90.00
_cell.angle_gamma   90.00
#
_symmetry.space_group_name_H-M   'P 1'
#
loop_
_entity.id
_entity.type
_entity.pdbx_description
1 polymer ?
#
loop_
_entity_poly.entity_id
_entity_poly.type
_entity_poly.pdbx_seq_one_letter_code
_entity_poly.pdbx_strand_id
1 'polypeptide(L)' 'GFTGPPEANQNQNKPQQATRKPITTDKKIGRNEKIELISPSGKRETVKYKKLQDYLNRGYTQT' A
#
# COMPACT_ATOMS: atom_id res chain seq x y z
N GLY A 1 3.84 -31.96 -50.14
CA GLY A 1 4.62 -30.78 -49.74
C GLY A 1 3.70 -29.86 -48.98
N PHE A 2 4.11 -29.41 -47.79
CA PHE A 2 3.36 -28.43 -47.00
C PHE A 2 3.85 -27.02 -47.37
N THR A 3 2.96 -26.16 -47.85
CA THR A 3 3.21 -24.71 -47.96
C THR A 3 2.60 -24.04 -46.74
N GLY A 4 3.44 -23.52 -45.85
CA GLY A 4 3.02 -22.79 -44.65
C GLY A 4 2.39 -21.42 -44.97
N PRO A 5 1.58 -20.85 -44.07
CA PRO A 5 0.98 -19.53 -44.26
C PRO A 5 2.03 -18.41 -44.18
N PRO A 6 1.82 -17.28 -44.88
CA PRO A 6 2.79 -16.20 -44.99
C PRO A 6 2.97 -15.46 -43.67
N GLU A 7 4.21 -15.02 -43.43
CA GLU A 7 4.64 -14.25 -42.26
C GLU A 7 3.90 -12.91 -42.18
N ALA A 8 2.81 -12.89 -41.41
CA ALA A 8 2.15 -11.66 -41.01
C ALA A 8 2.99 -10.97 -39.92
N ASN A 9 3.82 -10.03 -40.38
CA ASN A 9 4.13 -8.76 -39.71
C ASN A 9 4.33 -8.85 -38.18
N GLN A 10 5.54 -9.23 -37.77
CA GLN A 10 6.02 -9.02 -36.41
C GLN A 10 6.20 -7.52 -36.13
N ASN A 11 5.12 -6.79 -35.85
CA ASN A 11 5.25 -5.44 -35.31
C ASN A 11 4.17 -5.18 -34.25
N GLN A 12 4.66 -5.03 -33.01
CA GLN A 12 4.10 -4.18 -31.96
C GLN A 12 2.99 -4.76 -31.08
N ASN A 13 3.27 -5.89 -30.39
CA ASN A 13 2.72 -6.12 -29.06
C ASN A 13 3.76 -5.70 -27.99
N LYS A 14 4.06 -4.39 -27.89
CA LYS A 14 4.68 -3.88 -26.66
C LYS A 14 3.52 -3.58 -25.70
N PRO A 15 3.41 -4.24 -24.55
CA PRO A 15 2.45 -3.80 -23.55
C PRO A 15 2.82 -2.36 -23.22
N GLN A 16 1.89 -1.42 -23.44
CA GLN A 16 1.99 -0.10 -22.85
C GLN A 16 2.05 -0.35 -21.34
N GLN A 17 3.25 -0.32 -20.78
CA GLN A 17 3.44 -0.29 -19.34
C GLN A 17 2.82 1.03 -18.90
N ALA A 18 1.51 1.01 -18.65
CA ALA A 18 0.84 2.01 -17.86
C ALA A 18 1.72 2.16 -16.62
N THR A 19 2.30 3.34 -16.46
CA THR A 19 3.14 3.72 -15.33
C THR A 19 2.27 3.62 -14.09
N ARG A 20 2.13 2.39 -13.59
CA ARG A 20 1.48 2.07 -12.33
C ARG A 20 2.32 2.79 -11.30
N LYS A 21 1.83 3.94 -10.84
CA LYS A 21 2.40 4.63 -9.69
C LYS A 21 2.56 3.56 -8.61
N PRO A 22 3.75 3.39 -8.02
CA PRO A 22 3.93 2.42 -6.97
C PRO A 22 2.88 2.73 -5.90
N ILE A 23 2.09 1.73 -5.53
CA ILE A 23 1.17 1.86 -4.41
C ILE A 23 2.07 1.92 -3.19
N THR A 24 2.40 3.13 -2.74
CA THR A 24 3.00 3.37 -1.43
C THR A 24 1.96 2.94 -0.41
N THR A 25 1.95 1.65 -0.12
CA THR A 25 1.10 1.10 0.92
C THR A 25 1.70 1.62 2.21
N ASP A 26 0.93 2.40 2.95
CA ASP A 26 1.30 2.81 4.30
C ASP A 26 1.73 1.57 5.10
N LYS A 27 2.71 1.76 5.99
CA LYS A 27 3.46 0.71 6.70
C LYS A 27 2.51 -0.43 7.12
N LYS A 28 2.78 -1.66 6.67
CA LYS A 28 1.90 -2.79 6.94
C LYS A 28 1.94 -3.16 8.43
N ILE A 29 0.91 -2.78 9.16
CA ILE A 29 0.78 -3.03 10.61
C ILE A 29 0.16 -4.41 10.83
N GLY A 30 0.82 -5.28 11.58
CA GLY A 30 0.43 -6.66 11.84
C GLY A 30 -0.82 -6.81 12.71
N ARG A 31 -1.43 -8.02 12.71
CA ARG A 31 -2.76 -8.29 13.32
C ARG A 31 -2.90 -7.88 14.79
N ASN A 32 -1.83 -7.93 15.57
CA ASN A 32 -1.80 -7.60 16.99
C ASN A 32 -0.69 -6.59 17.33
N GLU A 33 -0.18 -5.86 16.34
CA GLU A 33 0.83 -4.86 16.61
C GLU A 33 0.28 -3.75 17.51
N LYS A 34 1.16 -3.27 18.38
CA LYS A 34 0.91 -2.09 19.19
C LYS A 34 1.70 -0.93 18.59
N ILE A 35 1.10 0.24 18.62
CA ILE A 35 1.67 1.49 18.13
C ILE A 35 1.80 2.45 19.30
N GLU A 36 2.79 3.32 19.23
CA GLU A 36 2.94 4.43 20.17
C GLU A 36 2.13 5.64 19.67
N LEU A 37 1.38 6.24 20.58
CA LEU A 37 0.60 7.43 20.35
C LEU A 37 0.96 8.48 21.39
N ILE A 38 0.86 9.75 21.01
CA ILE A 38 1.00 10.89 21.90
C ILE A 38 -0.38 11.45 22.17
N SER A 39 -0.75 11.58 23.44
CA SER A 39 -2.00 12.20 23.87
C SER A 39 -1.97 13.70 23.62
N PRO A 40 -3.13 14.38 23.54
CA PRO A 40 -3.18 15.84 23.46
C PRO A 40 -2.49 16.53 24.66
N SER A 41 -2.29 15.81 25.77
CA SER A 41 -1.53 16.27 26.94
C SER A 41 -0.02 15.97 26.87
N GLY A 42 0.48 15.38 25.77
CA GLY A 42 1.90 15.07 25.56
C GLY A 42 2.37 13.74 26.17
N LYS A 43 1.48 12.91 26.70
CA LYS A 43 1.85 11.59 27.26
C LYS A 43 1.96 10.55 26.16
N ARG A 44 2.96 9.67 26.22
CA ARG A 44 3.12 8.55 25.28
C ARG A 44 2.38 7.31 25.79
N GLU A 45 1.58 6.69 24.94
CA GLU A 45 0.82 5.49 25.25
C GLU A 45 0.93 4.46 24.13
N THR A 46 1.14 3.19 24.51
CA THR A 46 1.25 2.09 23.57
C THR A 46 -0.09 1.36 23.45
N VAL A 47 -0.78 1.51 22.32
CA VAL A 47 -2.13 0.95 22.10
C VAL A 47 -2.13 -0.06 20.97
N LYS A 48 -3.07 -1.00 20.97
CA LYS A 48 -3.26 -1.92 19.82
C LYS A 48 -3.68 -1.11 18.59
N TYR A 49 -3.15 -1.46 17.41
CA TYR A 49 -3.49 -0.76 16.15
C TYR A 49 -5.01 -0.65 15.89
N LYS A 50 -5.77 -1.69 16.24
CA LYS A 50 -7.25 -1.68 16.14
C LYS A 50 -7.94 -0.56 16.94
N LYS A 51 -7.24 0.11 17.86
CA LYS A 51 -7.72 1.26 18.65
C LYS A 51 -7.22 2.59 18.10
N LEU A 52 -6.33 2.62 17.11
CA LEU A 52 -5.73 3.83 16.56
C LEU A 52 -6.80 4.87 16.18
N GLN A 53 -7.78 4.49 15.37
CA GLN A 53 -8.81 5.42 14.88
C GLN A 53 -9.59 6.10 16.02
N ASP A 54 -9.95 5.34 17.06
CA ASP A 54 -10.64 5.87 18.25
C ASP A 54 -9.76 6.87 19.01
N TYR A 55 -8.45 6.61 19.11
CA TYR A 55 -7.50 7.53 19.72
C TYR A 55 -7.23 8.78 18.85
N LEU A 56 -7.13 8.62 17.52
CA LEU A 56 -7.01 9.76 16.60
C LEU A 56 -8.21 10.71 16.72
N ASN A 57 -9.43 10.16 16.83
CA ASN A 57 -10.64 10.95 17.03
C ASN A 57 -10.66 11.70 18.38
N ARG A 58 -9.90 11.24 19.38
CA ARG A 58 -9.73 11.89 20.69
C ARG A 58 -8.59 12.92 20.70
N GLY A 59 -7.97 13.18 19.55
CA GLY A 59 -6.88 14.16 19.41
C GLY A 59 -5.49 13.61 19.74
N TYR A 60 -5.32 12.29 19.70
CA TYR A 60 -3.98 11.69 19.80
C TYR A 60 -3.27 11.77 18.45
N THR A 61 -1.95 11.84 18.48
CA THR A 61 -1.10 11.86 17.29
C THR A 61 -0.19 10.63 17.26
N GLN A 62 0.02 10.10 16.07
CA GLN A 62 1.00 9.04 15.85
C GLN A 62 2.40 9.65 15.87
N THR A 63 3.32 9.00 16.58
CA THR A 63 4.74 9.36 16.61
C THR A 63 5.52 8.68 15.50
#